data_AF-A0A7Y1LCY4-F1
#
_entry.id   AF-A0A7Y1LCY4-F1
#
_cell.length_a   1.000
_cell.length_b   1.000
_cell.length_c   1.000
_cell.angle_alpha   90.00
_cell.angle_beta   90.00
_cell.angle_gamma   90.00
#
_symmetry.space_group_name_H-M   'P 1'
#
loop_
_entity.id
_entity.type
_entity.pdbx_description
1 polymer ?
#
loop_
_entity_poly.entity_id
_entity_poly.type
_entity_poly.pdbx_seq_one_letter_code
_entity_poly.pdbx_strand_id
1 'polypeptide(L)'
;MFWTWLLGFFYSKREPMKPPAAPSPEQVVEATAEPVQEDPHAVVVMDKPQTASVNRPSASNVGLMLDARHTVSIYGPIFSVDSLGFTGVHSKSPSGRWVIACDDSNGTRGGNRDSGHGTYILYDTERNSIKVQGKKLQRPTNGSVSNNGIFSLEDWLFGADLSGVFYVFSPVGEIILARTFTANILNSAISDNGLFAACHTAGGHTEDASRLVFFDVANGCEAFSIQSDVERPQGYEFDEERRELILCFKNLGKFRYSYTGDFLDAQQYKDAKLNSTDDFVAIREAEELLKDPSLPEDKAREILAVVNSAMPRVGKFHPHWKATALKVQGIAHERLGETKKAIKAYQEAIDLNPKVGVKRKLDALRKKIG
;
A
#
# COMPACT_ATOMS: atom_id res chain seq x y z
N MET A 1 9.43 -7.41 -17.23
CA MET A 1 8.83 -6.43 -18.16
C MET A 1 7.46 -6.88 -18.67
N PHE A 2 6.54 -7.37 -17.82
CA PHE A 2 5.18 -7.78 -18.25
C PHE A 2 4.19 -7.71 -17.08
N TRP A 3 4.07 -6.54 -16.43
CA TRP A 3 3.11 -6.29 -15.35
C TRP A 3 2.27 -5.02 -15.57
N THR A 4 2.21 -4.53 -16.82
CA THR A 4 1.54 -3.25 -17.17
C THR A 4 0.35 -3.39 -18.12
N TRP A 5 -0.17 -4.59 -18.40
CA TRP A 5 -1.21 -4.77 -19.42
C TRP A 5 -2.59 -5.30 -18.96
N LEU A 6 -2.91 -5.26 -17.66
CA LEU A 6 -4.23 -5.71 -17.16
C LEU A 6 -5.04 -4.70 -16.32
N LEU A 7 -4.68 -3.41 -16.35
CA LEU A 7 -5.44 -2.34 -15.68
C LEU A 7 -6.10 -1.34 -16.66
N GLY A 8 -6.16 -1.66 -17.95
CA GLY A 8 -6.60 -0.74 -19.00
C GLY A 8 -8.10 -0.67 -19.30
N PHE A 9 -9.02 -1.16 -18.46
CA PHE A 9 -10.43 -1.33 -18.87
C PHE A 9 -11.53 -0.67 -18.02
N PHE A 10 -11.22 0.24 -17.08
CA PHE A 10 -12.26 0.99 -16.37
C PHE A 10 -12.05 2.50 -16.43
N TYR A 11 -12.19 3.09 -17.62
CA TYR A 11 -12.62 4.48 -17.77
C TYR A 11 -13.46 4.61 -19.04
N SER A 12 -14.76 4.32 -18.91
CA SER A 12 -15.77 4.79 -19.87
C SER A 12 -16.84 5.57 -19.10
N LYS A 13 -17.19 6.72 -19.69
CA LYS A 13 -17.89 7.86 -19.12
C LYS A 13 -19.22 7.47 -18.45
N ARG A 14 -19.44 7.92 -17.20
CA ARG A 14 -20.80 8.13 -16.67
C ARG A 14 -21.04 9.64 -16.56
N GLU A 15 -22.11 10.10 -17.20
CA GLU A 15 -22.66 11.44 -17.06
C GLU A 15 -23.08 11.69 -15.59
N PRO A 16 -23.01 12.94 -15.10
CA PRO A 16 -23.33 13.24 -13.71
C PRO A 16 -24.83 13.08 -13.44
N MET A 17 -25.19 12.13 -12.58
CA MET A 17 -26.54 12.06 -12.01
C MET A 17 -26.76 13.24 -11.05
N LYS A 18 -27.92 13.88 -11.20
CA LYS A 18 -28.43 14.99 -10.38
C LYS A 18 -28.68 14.49 -8.94
N PRO A 19 -28.26 15.22 -7.89
CA PRO A 19 -28.49 14.81 -6.51
C PRO A 19 -30.00 14.86 -6.16
N PRO A 20 -30.52 13.90 -5.37
CA PRO A 20 -31.89 13.96 -4.86
C PRO A 20 -32.05 15.11 -3.84
N ALA A 21 -33.26 15.66 -3.80
CA ALA A 21 -33.64 16.80 -2.98
C ALA A 21 -33.53 16.51 -1.46
N ALA A 22 -33.14 17.52 -0.69
CA ALA A 22 -33.00 17.46 0.76
C ALA A 22 -34.38 17.30 1.46
N PRO A 23 -34.48 16.49 2.53
CA PRO A 23 -35.70 16.43 3.35
C PRO A 23 -35.85 17.68 4.24
N SER A 24 -37.11 18.06 4.48
CA SER A 24 -37.55 19.19 5.31
C SER A 24 -37.35 18.95 6.82
N PRO A 25 -37.25 20.01 7.65
CA PRO A 25 -36.84 19.90 9.05
C PRO A 25 -38.00 19.50 9.96
N GLU A 26 -37.86 18.39 10.68
CA GLU A 26 -38.69 18.05 11.83
C GLU A 26 -37.88 18.09 13.14
N GLN A 27 -38.29 19.05 13.97
CA GLN A 27 -38.33 19.11 15.44
C GLN A 27 -37.15 18.55 16.26
N VAL A 28 -36.39 19.52 16.80
CA VAL A 28 -35.44 19.39 17.92
C VAL A 28 -36.21 19.10 19.21
N VAL A 29 -35.83 18.03 19.91
CA VAL A 29 -36.15 17.85 21.34
C VAL A 29 -34.84 17.91 22.12
N GLU A 30 -34.81 18.87 23.03
CA GLU A 30 -33.72 19.31 23.87
C GLU A 30 -33.53 18.33 25.05
N ALA A 31 -32.31 17.80 25.23
CA ALA A 31 -31.94 17.04 26.43
C ALA A 31 -30.74 17.73 27.09
N THR A 32 -31.00 18.30 28.26
CA THR A 32 -30.06 19.04 29.11
C THR A 32 -29.03 18.12 29.75
N ALA A 33 -27.75 18.50 29.65
CA ALA A 33 -26.64 17.85 30.32
C ALA A 33 -26.42 18.44 31.73
N GLU A 34 -26.23 17.59 32.73
CA GLU A 34 -25.72 17.96 34.05
C GLU A 34 -24.18 17.77 34.13
N PRO A 35 -23.46 18.57 34.94
CA PRO A 35 -21.99 18.61 34.93
C PRO A 35 -21.36 17.55 35.86
N VAL A 36 -20.28 16.93 35.41
CA VAL A 36 -19.43 16.04 36.22
C VAL A 36 -18.23 16.84 36.76
N GLN A 37 -18.05 16.80 38.08
CA GLN A 37 -16.90 17.34 38.82
C GLN A 37 -15.61 16.57 38.52
N GLU A 38 -14.52 17.27 38.20
CA GLU A 38 -13.17 16.72 38.06
C GLU A 38 -12.47 16.59 39.43
N ASP A 39 -11.87 15.43 39.69
CA ASP A 39 -11.03 15.13 40.87
C ASP A 39 -9.54 15.23 40.47
N PRO A 40 -8.71 16.08 41.12
CA PRO A 40 -7.37 16.43 40.65
C PRO A 40 -6.23 15.47 41.04
N HIS A 41 -6.51 14.20 41.36
CA HIS A 41 -5.47 13.22 41.70
C HIS A 41 -5.65 11.85 41.03
N ALA A 42 -5.54 11.80 39.69
CA ALA A 42 -5.33 10.55 38.96
C ALA A 42 -4.01 10.58 38.19
N VAL A 43 -3.07 9.74 38.64
CA VAL A 43 -1.76 9.51 38.04
C VAL A 43 -1.96 8.87 36.66
N VAL A 44 -1.41 9.50 35.62
CA VAL A 44 -1.41 9.00 34.24
C VAL A 44 -0.54 7.75 34.15
N VAL A 45 -1.17 6.58 34.14
CA VAL A 45 -0.56 5.35 33.65
C VAL A 45 -0.80 5.33 32.14
N MET A 46 0.28 5.42 31.36
CA MET A 46 0.19 5.27 29.90
C MET A 46 -0.20 3.84 29.57
N ASP A 47 -1.44 3.64 29.13
CA ASP A 47 -1.90 2.38 28.59
C ASP A 47 -1.17 2.06 27.29
N LYS A 48 -0.63 0.83 27.22
CA LYS A 48 -0.06 0.24 26.02
C LYS A 48 -1.13 0.16 24.92
N PRO A 49 -0.76 0.29 23.63
CA PRO A 49 -1.71 0.13 22.54
C PRO A 49 -2.36 -1.26 22.58
N GLN A 50 -3.69 -1.28 22.57
CA GLN A 50 -4.50 -2.50 22.52
C GLN A 50 -4.21 -3.26 21.22
N THR A 51 -3.71 -4.48 21.35
CA THR A 51 -3.59 -5.44 20.25
C THR A 51 -4.98 -5.75 19.70
N ALA A 52 -5.24 -5.42 18.43
CA ALA A 52 -6.44 -5.86 17.74
C ALA A 52 -6.52 -7.40 17.76
N SER A 53 -7.68 -7.95 18.09
CA SER A 53 -7.86 -9.40 18.23
C SER A 53 -7.67 -10.11 16.89
N VAL A 54 -6.66 -10.96 16.80
CA VAL A 54 -6.55 -11.97 15.75
C VAL A 54 -7.70 -12.96 15.97
N ASN A 55 -8.75 -12.86 15.15
CA ASN A 55 -9.82 -13.84 15.14
C ASN A 55 -9.24 -15.16 14.65
N ARG A 56 -8.98 -16.11 15.55
CA ARG A 56 -8.74 -17.51 15.17
C ARG A 56 -10.04 -18.07 14.59
N PRO A 57 -10.12 -18.40 13.28
CA PRO A 57 -11.33 -18.97 12.73
C PRO A 57 -11.54 -20.37 13.33
N SER A 58 -12.80 -20.73 13.63
CA SER A 58 -13.15 -22.08 14.03
C SER A 58 -12.78 -23.09 12.94
N ALA A 59 -12.16 -24.20 13.34
CA ALA A 59 -11.70 -25.27 12.45
C ALA A 59 -12.84 -25.96 11.69
N SER A 60 -13.22 -25.42 10.53
CA SER A 60 -13.97 -26.14 9.48
C SER A 60 -13.52 -25.78 8.05
N ASN A 61 -12.38 -25.07 7.94
CA ASN A 61 -11.76 -24.63 6.69
C ASN A 61 -10.47 -25.41 6.46
N VAL A 62 -10.55 -26.56 5.81
CA VAL A 62 -9.35 -27.32 5.47
C VAL A 62 -9.44 -27.72 4.02
N GLY A 63 -8.42 -27.33 3.24
CA GLY A 63 -8.20 -27.89 1.91
C GLY A 63 -8.14 -29.40 1.99
N LEU A 64 -8.56 -30.09 0.93
CA LEU A 64 -8.39 -31.54 0.88
C LEU A 64 -6.89 -31.80 0.70
N MET A 65 -6.31 -32.53 1.65
CA MET A 65 -4.98 -33.10 1.48
C MET A 65 -5.09 -34.13 0.36
N LEU A 66 -4.34 -33.87 -0.69
CA LEU A 66 -4.05 -34.86 -1.71
C LEU A 66 -2.56 -35.14 -1.52
N ASP A 67 -2.15 -36.40 -1.52
CA ASP A 67 -0.76 -36.74 -1.81
C ASP A 67 -0.77 -37.60 -3.07
N ALA A 68 -1.23 -36.95 -4.15
CA ALA A 68 -1.50 -37.59 -5.42
C ALA A 68 -0.54 -37.02 -6.47
N ARG A 69 0.01 -37.92 -7.27
CA ARG A 69 0.80 -37.55 -8.45
C ARG A 69 -0.15 -37.15 -9.56
N HIS A 70 0.03 -35.95 -10.08
CA HIS A 70 -0.71 -35.44 -11.23
C HIS A 70 0.29 -34.95 -12.27
N THR A 71 -0.04 -35.08 -13.54
CA THR A 71 0.70 -34.37 -14.59
C THR A 71 0.40 -32.89 -14.47
N VAL A 72 1.45 -32.09 -14.29
CA VAL A 72 1.38 -30.63 -14.13
C VAL A 72 2.04 -29.97 -15.33
N SER A 73 1.39 -28.93 -15.85
CA SER A 73 1.93 -28.06 -16.90
C SER A 73 2.18 -26.67 -16.34
N ILE A 74 3.40 -26.16 -16.49
CA ILE A 74 3.77 -24.80 -16.09
C ILE A 74 4.29 -24.05 -17.32
N TYR A 75 3.56 -23.03 -17.76
CA TYR A 75 3.91 -22.22 -18.93
C TYR A 75 3.71 -20.74 -18.65
N GLY A 76 4.80 -19.97 -18.67
CA GLY A 76 4.76 -18.54 -18.33
C GLY A 76 4.18 -18.35 -16.92
N PRO A 77 3.13 -17.53 -16.74
CA PRO A 77 2.48 -17.34 -15.44
C PRO A 77 1.46 -18.44 -15.09
N ILE A 78 1.15 -19.35 -16.02
CA ILE A 78 0.05 -20.31 -15.89
C ILE A 78 0.53 -21.65 -15.34
N PHE A 79 -0.25 -22.20 -14.41
CA PHE A 79 -0.13 -23.55 -13.86
C PHE A 79 -1.44 -24.30 -14.11
N SER A 80 -1.34 -25.49 -14.68
CA SER A 80 -2.51 -26.31 -15.03
C SER A 80 -2.36 -27.75 -14.58
N VAL A 81 -3.49 -28.35 -14.19
CA VAL A 81 -3.61 -29.76 -13.82
C VAL A 81 -4.87 -30.32 -14.49
N ASP A 82 -4.68 -30.95 -15.66
CA ASP A 82 -5.78 -31.37 -16.52
C ASP A 82 -6.72 -32.36 -15.82
N SER A 83 -6.16 -33.33 -15.10
CA SER A 83 -6.93 -34.33 -14.33
C SER A 83 -7.82 -33.72 -13.24
N LEU A 84 -7.58 -32.46 -12.84
CA LEU A 84 -8.39 -31.73 -11.88
C LEU A 84 -9.22 -30.62 -12.52
N GLY A 85 -9.11 -30.41 -13.84
CA GLY A 85 -9.71 -29.27 -14.54
C GLY A 85 -9.22 -27.93 -14.00
N PHE A 86 -8.01 -27.87 -13.44
CA PHE A 86 -7.49 -26.66 -12.81
C PHE A 86 -6.59 -25.89 -13.78
N THR A 87 -6.76 -24.57 -13.84
CA THR A 87 -5.83 -23.64 -14.50
C THR A 87 -5.82 -22.34 -13.74
N GLY A 88 -4.65 -21.89 -13.29
CA GLY A 88 -4.51 -20.71 -12.46
C GLY A 88 -3.17 -20.01 -12.63
N VAL A 89 -3.06 -18.81 -12.07
CA VAL A 89 -1.80 -18.07 -12.00
C VAL A 89 -0.99 -18.60 -10.82
N HIS A 90 0.32 -18.73 -10.97
CA HIS A 90 1.17 -19.28 -9.91
C HIS A 90 2.33 -18.37 -9.51
N SER A 91 2.85 -18.66 -8.33
CA SER A 91 4.16 -18.21 -7.86
C SER A 91 4.96 -19.41 -7.35
N LYS A 92 6.29 -19.23 -7.25
CA LYS A 92 7.22 -20.27 -6.79
C LYS A 92 7.97 -19.79 -5.56
N SER A 93 8.33 -20.73 -4.69
CA SER A 93 9.27 -20.44 -3.62
C SER A 93 10.65 -20.09 -4.19
N PRO A 94 11.47 -19.32 -3.47
CA PRO A 94 12.86 -19.04 -3.85
C PRO A 94 13.67 -20.32 -4.16
N SER A 95 13.44 -21.40 -3.41
CA SER A 95 14.06 -22.71 -3.64
C SER A 95 13.59 -23.42 -4.90
N GLY A 96 12.48 -22.97 -5.51
CA GLY A 96 11.83 -23.62 -6.65
C GLY A 96 11.09 -24.92 -6.31
N ARG A 97 11.14 -25.38 -5.05
CA ARG A 97 10.47 -26.60 -4.61
C ARG A 97 8.96 -26.46 -4.56
N TRP A 98 8.47 -25.33 -4.06
CA TRP A 98 7.04 -25.15 -3.83
C TRP A 98 6.43 -24.23 -4.86
N VAL A 99 5.22 -24.57 -5.28
CA VAL A 99 4.41 -23.77 -6.19
C VAL A 99 3.03 -23.58 -5.59
N ILE A 100 2.59 -22.34 -5.45
CA ILE A 100 1.20 -22.01 -5.11
C ILE A 100 0.53 -21.46 -6.36
N ALA A 101 -0.59 -22.06 -6.74
CA ALA A 101 -1.39 -21.64 -7.89
C ALA A 101 -2.81 -21.28 -7.43
N CYS A 102 -3.34 -20.19 -7.96
CA CYS A 102 -4.66 -19.66 -7.62
C CYS A 102 -5.51 -19.50 -8.87
N ASP A 103 -6.76 -19.90 -8.76
CA ASP A 103 -7.81 -19.64 -9.73
C ASP A 103 -8.92 -18.87 -9.02
N ASP A 104 -9.04 -17.60 -9.35
CA ASP A 104 -10.08 -16.74 -8.81
C ASP A 104 -11.45 -17.07 -9.42
N SER A 105 -11.58 -18.02 -10.35
CA SER A 105 -12.83 -18.38 -11.02
C SER A 105 -13.61 -19.48 -10.33
N ASN A 106 -14.90 -19.59 -10.64
CA ASN A 106 -15.72 -20.76 -10.25
C ASN A 106 -15.62 -21.92 -11.27
N GLY A 107 -14.57 -21.96 -12.10
CA GLY A 107 -14.40 -22.87 -13.24
C GLY A 107 -15.03 -22.39 -14.55
N THR A 108 -15.83 -21.32 -14.53
CA THR A 108 -16.44 -20.73 -15.75
C THR A 108 -16.27 -19.21 -15.84
N ARG A 109 -16.35 -18.51 -14.69
CA ARG A 109 -16.29 -17.06 -14.60
C ARG A 109 -15.37 -16.63 -13.45
N GLY A 110 -14.35 -15.83 -13.78
CA GLY A 110 -13.49 -15.13 -12.83
C GLY A 110 -13.96 -13.70 -12.52
N GLY A 111 -13.22 -12.99 -11.68
CA GLY A 111 -13.47 -11.59 -11.36
C GLY A 111 -14.66 -11.34 -10.41
N ASN A 112 -15.09 -10.08 -10.32
CA ASN A 112 -16.14 -9.63 -9.39
C ASN A 112 -17.46 -10.39 -9.62
N ARG A 113 -17.97 -10.96 -8.53
CA ARG A 113 -19.19 -11.78 -8.47
C ARG A 113 -19.66 -11.97 -7.03
N ASP A 114 -20.87 -12.48 -6.90
CA ASP A 114 -21.54 -12.69 -5.59
C ASP A 114 -21.56 -14.17 -5.13
N SER A 115 -21.05 -15.09 -5.95
CA SER A 115 -21.05 -16.52 -5.63
C SER A 115 -20.04 -17.32 -6.48
N GLY A 116 -19.83 -18.59 -6.11
CA GLY A 116 -18.93 -19.52 -6.80
C GLY A 116 -17.49 -19.36 -6.33
N HIS A 117 -17.07 -20.25 -5.43
CA HIS A 117 -15.74 -20.25 -4.81
C HIS A 117 -14.64 -20.52 -5.83
N GLY A 118 -13.51 -19.86 -5.64
CA GLY A 118 -12.28 -20.17 -6.36
C GLY A 118 -11.52 -21.34 -5.77
N THR A 119 -10.45 -21.71 -6.45
CA THR A 119 -9.61 -22.87 -6.10
C THR A 119 -8.15 -22.45 -5.98
N TYR A 120 -7.40 -23.10 -5.11
CA TYR A 120 -5.95 -22.99 -5.06
C TYR A 120 -5.29 -24.36 -4.89
N ILE A 121 -4.05 -24.47 -5.36
CA ILE A 121 -3.23 -25.68 -5.31
C ILE A 121 -1.85 -25.34 -4.76
N LEU A 122 -1.43 -26.06 -3.71
CA LEU A 122 -0.03 -26.14 -3.31
C LEU A 122 0.60 -27.40 -3.91
N TYR A 123 1.70 -27.24 -4.62
CA TYR A 123 2.41 -28.31 -5.32
C TYR A 123 3.88 -28.41 -4.87
N ASP A 124 4.33 -29.62 -4.59
CA ASP A 124 5.72 -29.97 -4.26
C ASP A 124 6.40 -30.53 -5.52
N THR A 125 7.29 -29.74 -6.12
CA THR A 125 7.96 -30.07 -7.39
C THR A 125 8.94 -31.23 -7.23
N GLU A 126 9.59 -31.36 -6.07
CA GLU A 126 10.54 -32.44 -5.78
C GLU A 126 9.81 -33.79 -5.63
N ARG A 127 8.64 -33.77 -4.98
CA ARG A 127 7.81 -34.98 -4.80
C ARG A 127 6.88 -35.26 -5.98
N ASN A 128 6.78 -34.33 -6.93
CA ASN A 128 5.84 -34.36 -8.03
C ASN A 128 4.40 -34.65 -7.55
N SER A 129 3.97 -33.92 -6.53
CA SER A 129 2.70 -34.17 -5.84
C SER A 129 2.00 -32.86 -5.49
N ILE A 130 0.69 -32.81 -5.74
CA ILE A 130 -0.17 -31.80 -5.11
C ILE A 130 -0.25 -32.16 -3.63
N LYS A 131 -0.07 -31.17 -2.74
CA LYS A 131 -0.18 -31.34 -1.28
C LYS A 131 -1.48 -30.81 -0.73
N VAL A 132 -1.96 -29.69 -1.27
CA VAL A 132 -3.19 -29.05 -0.82
C VAL A 132 -4.01 -28.65 -2.04
N GLN A 133 -5.30 -28.99 -2.03
CA GLN A 133 -6.30 -28.39 -2.91
C GLN A 133 -7.39 -27.74 -2.06
N GLY A 134 -7.46 -26.40 -2.07
CA GLY A 134 -8.52 -25.65 -1.40
C GLY A 134 -9.60 -25.20 -2.38
N LYS A 135 -10.87 -25.28 -1.96
CA LYS A 135 -12.06 -24.96 -2.79
C LYS A 135 -13.11 -24.09 -2.10
N LYS A 136 -12.77 -23.50 -0.94
CA LYS A 136 -13.73 -22.78 -0.08
C LYS A 136 -13.47 -21.27 0.01
N LEU A 137 -12.41 -20.77 -0.63
CA LEU A 137 -12.15 -19.32 -0.66
C LEU A 137 -13.02 -18.69 -1.75
N GLN A 138 -13.50 -17.48 -1.49
CA GLN A 138 -14.46 -16.84 -2.39
C GLN A 138 -13.76 -16.49 -3.70
N ARG A 139 -12.65 -15.75 -3.62
CA ARG A 139 -11.84 -15.25 -4.73
C ARG A 139 -10.35 -15.26 -4.38
N PRO A 140 -9.74 -16.45 -4.23
CA PRO A 140 -8.32 -16.59 -3.95
C PRO A 140 -7.50 -16.01 -5.11
N THR A 141 -6.64 -15.08 -4.77
CA THR A 141 -5.83 -14.27 -5.68
C THR A 141 -4.43 -14.10 -5.07
N ASN A 142 -3.44 -13.86 -5.93
CA ASN A 142 -2.08 -13.45 -5.56
C ASN A 142 -1.44 -14.27 -4.42
N GLY A 143 -1.15 -15.55 -4.68
CA GLY A 143 -0.49 -16.41 -3.71
C GLY A 143 1.04 -16.26 -3.68
N SER A 144 1.63 -16.41 -2.50
CA SER A 144 3.09 -16.48 -2.29
C SER A 144 3.43 -17.70 -1.44
N VAL A 145 4.60 -18.32 -1.66
CA VAL A 145 5.00 -19.54 -0.96
C VAL A 145 6.47 -19.51 -0.56
N SER A 146 6.73 -19.94 0.67
CA SER A 146 8.06 -20.03 1.27
C SER A 146 8.77 -21.35 0.95
N ASN A 147 10.05 -21.47 1.30
CA ASN A 147 10.86 -22.65 1.01
C ASN A 147 10.46 -23.91 1.80
N ASN A 148 9.71 -23.76 2.90
CA ASN A 148 9.19 -24.87 3.68
C ASN A 148 7.73 -25.23 3.35
N GLY A 149 7.13 -24.55 2.36
CA GLY A 149 5.78 -24.82 1.88
C GLY A 149 4.68 -24.09 2.64
N ILE A 150 5.00 -23.25 3.63
CA ILE A 150 4.03 -22.30 4.19
C ILE A 150 3.71 -21.27 3.09
N PHE A 151 2.44 -20.96 2.89
CA PHE A 151 1.98 -20.08 1.81
C PHE A 151 0.95 -19.07 2.29
N SER A 152 0.92 -17.92 1.63
CA SER A 152 -0.08 -16.87 1.85
C SER A 152 -1.00 -16.71 0.65
N LEU A 153 -2.23 -16.26 0.88
CA LEU A 153 -3.23 -15.98 -0.14
C LEU A 153 -4.00 -14.70 0.20
N GLU A 154 -4.34 -13.94 -0.83
CA GLU A 154 -5.33 -12.87 -0.73
C GLU A 154 -6.68 -13.42 -1.19
N ASP A 155 -7.73 -13.29 -0.37
CA ASP A 155 -9.10 -13.54 -0.80
C ASP A 155 -9.79 -12.19 -0.98
N TRP A 156 -10.14 -11.86 -2.22
CA TRP A 156 -10.76 -10.57 -2.57
C TRP A 156 -12.26 -10.51 -2.26
N LEU A 157 -12.83 -11.60 -1.74
CA LEU A 157 -14.24 -11.72 -1.34
C LEU A 157 -15.25 -11.39 -2.47
N PHE A 158 -16.48 -11.80 -2.25
CA PHE A 158 -17.61 -11.52 -3.12
C PHE A 158 -18.12 -10.09 -2.94
N GLY A 159 -18.85 -9.62 -3.95
CA GLY A 159 -19.50 -8.32 -3.93
C GLY A 159 -18.59 -7.16 -4.33
N ALA A 160 -19.07 -5.95 -4.04
CA ALA A 160 -18.44 -4.69 -4.43
C ALA A 160 -17.79 -3.95 -3.25
N ASP A 161 -17.87 -4.51 -2.04
CA ASP A 161 -17.31 -3.90 -0.85
C ASP A 161 -15.78 -3.88 -0.94
N LEU A 162 -15.17 -2.80 -0.46
CA LEU A 162 -13.72 -2.68 -0.35
C LEU A 162 -13.26 -3.57 0.80
N SER A 163 -13.08 -4.86 0.56
CA SER A 163 -12.73 -5.81 1.61
C SER A 163 -11.86 -6.92 1.08
N GLY A 164 -11.18 -7.61 1.98
CA GLY A 164 -10.39 -8.77 1.65
C GLY A 164 -9.97 -9.52 2.89
N VAL A 165 -9.50 -10.75 2.72
CA VAL A 165 -8.89 -11.53 3.79
C VAL A 165 -7.50 -11.94 3.37
N PHE A 166 -6.51 -11.61 4.18
CA PHE A 166 -5.16 -12.14 4.05
C PHE A 166 -5.06 -13.42 4.87
N TYR A 167 -4.69 -14.51 4.23
CA TYR A 167 -4.48 -15.79 4.87
C TYR A 167 -3.01 -16.20 4.81
N VAL A 168 -2.57 -16.91 5.85
CA VAL A 168 -1.35 -17.70 5.85
C VAL A 168 -1.68 -19.13 6.27
N PHE A 169 -1.21 -20.09 5.49
CA PHE A 169 -1.49 -21.51 5.64
C PHE A 169 -0.21 -22.31 5.87
N SER A 170 -0.34 -23.38 6.66
CA SER A 170 0.70 -24.39 6.80
C SER A 170 0.87 -25.21 5.51
N PRO A 171 1.97 -25.98 5.35
CA PRO A 171 2.18 -26.82 4.17
C PRO A 171 1.14 -27.93 3.99
N VAL A 172 0.33 -28.20 5.02
CA VAL A 172 -0.77 -29.16 4.99
C VAL A 172 -2.14 -28.50 4.79
N GLY A 173 -2.18 -27.17 4.63
CA GLY A 173 -3.39 -26.41 4.30
C GLY A 173 -4.22 -25.97 5.51
N GLU A 174 -3.65 -26.02 6.72
CA GLU A 174 -4.29 -25.47 7.92
C GLU A 174 -4.05 -23.96 7.99
N ILE A 175 -5.05 -23.19 8.44
CA ILE A 175 -4.91 -21.74 8.62
C ILE A 175 -4.02 -21.48 9.84
N ILE A 176 -2.89 -20.81 9.62
CA ILE A 176 -2.03 -20.27 10.68
C ILE A 176 -2.55 -18.89 11.10
N LEU A 177 -2.86 -18.04 10.12
CA LEU A 177 -3.34 -16.68 10.34
C LEU A 177 -4.41 -16.32 9.30
N ALA A 178 -5.42 -15.57 9.73
CA ALA A 178 -6.39 -14.92 8.86
C ALA A 178 -6.66 -13.51 9.39
N ARG A 179 -6.50 -12.49 8.53
CA ARG A 179 -6.85 -11.11 8.86
C ARG A 179 -7.81 -10.55 7.82
N THR A 180 -9.01 -10.20 8.27
CA THR A 180 -10.01 -9.50 7.47
C THR A 180 -9.71 -8.01 7.47
N PHE A 181 -9.85 -7.39 6.31
CA PHE A 181 -9.69 -5.96 6.09
C PHE A 181 -10.97 -5.35 5.54
N THR A 182 -11.26 -4.14 5.98
CA THR A 182 -12.25 -3.21 5.45
C THR A 182 -11.70 -2.37 4.29
N ALA A 183 -10.61 -2.81 3.67
CA ALA A 183 -10.05 -2.25 2.45
C ALA A 183 -9.51 -3.37 1.55
N ASN A 184 -9.41 -3.11 0.25
CA ASN A 184 -8.81 -4.06 -0.68
C ASN A 184 -7.32 -4.28 -0.36
N ILE A 185 -6.88 -5.53 -0.41
CA ILE A 185 -5.45 -5.86 -0.33
C ILE A 185 -4.83 -5.59 -1.72
N LEU A 186 -3.72 -4.85 -1.76
CA LEU A 186 -3.07 -4.49 -3.02
C LEU A 186 -1.90 -5.39 -3.37
N ASN A 187 -1.13 -5.80 -2.37
CA ASN A 187 -0.02 -6.72 -2.53
C ASN A 187 0.37 -7.34 -1.19
N SER A 188 0.89 -8.56 -1.24
CA SER A 188 1.37 -9.30 -0.08
C SER A 188 2.58 -10.16 -0.42
N ALA A 189 3.28 -10.63 0.62
CA ALA A 189 4.39 -11.58 0.49
C ALA A 189 4.57 -12.39 1.78
N ILE A 190 5.33 -13.48 1.65
CA ILE A 190 5.80 -14.31 2.77
C ILE A 190 7.32 -14.43 2.69
N SER A 191 7.99 -14.51 3.84
CA SER A 191 9.45 -14.69 3.91
C SER A 191 9.88 -16.07 3.43
N ASP A 192 11.15 -16.19 3.06
CA ASP A 192 11.74 -17.40 2.49
C ASP A 192 11.66 -18.58 3.47
N ASN A 193 11.80 -18.32 4.76
CA ASN A 193 11.65 -19.31 5.84
C ASN A 193 10.20 -19.48 6.34
N GLY A 194 9.25 -18.71 5.82
CA GLY A 194 7.82 -18.77 6.18
C GLY A 194 7.48 -18.26 7.58
N LEU A 195 8.42 -17.61 8.29
CA LEU A 195 8.20 -17.08 9.64
C LEU A 195 7.56 -15.69 9.66
N PHE A 196 7.62 -14.95 8.54
CA PHE A 196 7.05 -13.61 8.43
C PHE A 196 6.20 -13.47 7.18
N ALA A 197 5.22 -12.57 7.25
CA ALA A 197 4.42 -12.17 6.10
C ALA A 197 4.11 -10.66 6.18
N ALA A 198 3.79 -10.05 5.05
CA ALA A 198 3.37 -8.67 5.01
C ALA A 198 2.29 -8.45 3.95
N CYS A 199 1.43 -7.46 4.19
CA CYS A 199 0.51 -6.96 3.18
C CYS A 199 0.30 -5.45 3.32
N HIS A 200 -0.15 -4.84 2.24
CA HIS A 200 -0.54 -3.43 2.22
C HIS A 200 -1.92 -3.29 1.58
N THR A 201 -2.80 -2.56 2.24
CA THR A 201 -4.15 -2.28 1.77
C THR A 201 -4.23 -1.00 0.93
N ALA A 202 -5.31 -0.87 0.17
CA ALA A 202 -5.60 0.31 -0.61
C ALA A 202 -6.03 1.49 0.26
N GLY A 203 -5.83 2.71 -0.26
CA GLY A 203 -6.39 3.90 0.36
C GLY A 203 -7.92 3.93 0.28
N GLY A 204 -8.54 4.74 1.13
CA GLY A 204 -9.99 4.81 1.26
C GLY A 204 -10.42 5.60 2.48
N HIS A 205 -11.63 5.33 2.94
CA HIS A 205 -12.26 6.00 4.10
C HIS A 205 -12.56 5.04 5.25
N THR A 206 -12.01 3.82 5.21
CA THR A 206 -12.23 2.77 6.20
C THR A 206 -11.05 2.68 7.17
N GLU A 207 -11.23 1.95 8.27
CA GLU A 207 -10.21 1.75 9.30
C GLU A 207 -8.92 1.12 8.74
N ASP A 208 -9.08 0.24 7.74
CA ASP A 208 -7.98 -0.46 7.09
C ASP A 208 -7.44 0.27 5.87
N ALA A 209 -7.75 1.54 5.65
CA ALA A 209 -7.24 2.30 4.51
C ALA A 209 -5.72 2.56 4.60
N SER A 210 -4.97 2.24 3.54
CA SER A 210 -3.50 2.41 3.42
C SER A 210 -2.71 1.91 4.63
N ARG A 211 -3.07 0.74 5.14
CA ARG A 211 -2.35 0.08 6.23
C ARG A 211 -1.25 -0.82 5.69
N LEU A 212 -0.07 -0.69 6.29
CA LEU A 212 1.00 -1.66 6.19
C LEU A 212 0.93 -2.58 7.40
N VAL A 213 0.83 -3.89 7.14
CA VAL A 213 0.73 -4.90 8.19
C VAL A 213 1.86 -5.89 8.05
N PHE A 214 2.54 -6.16 9.16
CA PHE A 214 3.60 -7.14 9.27
C PHE A 214 3.17 -8.23 10.26
N PHE A 215 3.31 -9.48 9.86
CA PHE A 215 2.84 -10.63 10.61
C PHE A 215 4.01 -11.50 11.07
N ASP A 216 3.93 -11.92 12.34
CA ASP A 216 4.74 -12.99 12.88
C ASP A 216 3.97 -14.30 12.70
N VAL A 217 4.30 -15.02 11.63
CA VAL A 217 3.60 -16.25 11.23
C VAL A 217 3.87 -17.36 12.24
N ALA A 218 5.08 -17.41 12.80
CA ALA A 218 5.46 -18.40 13.80
C ALA A 218 4.56 -18.34 15.05
N ASN A 219 4.21 -17.12 15.48
CA ASN A 219 3.33 -16.89 16.63
C ASN A 219 1.85 -16.73 16.24
N GLY A 220 1.54 -16.66 14.94
CA GLY A 220 0.18 -16.47 14.42
C GLY A 220 -0.41 -15.12 14.83
N CYS A 221 0.40 -14.05 14.85
CA CYS A 221 -0.04 -12.72 15.27
C CYS A 221 0.45 -11.60 14.35
N GLU A 222 -0.17 -10.42 14.49
CA GLU A 222 0.33 -9.17 13.90
C GLU A 222 1.49 -8.65 14.75
N ALA A 223 2.64 -8.46 14.12
CA ALA A 223 3.77 -7.75 14.73
C ALA A 223 3.47 -6.24 14.81
N PHE A 224 2.92 -5.67 13.73
CA PHE A 224 2.36 -4.32 13.73
C PHE A 224 1.32 -4.12 12.61
N SER A 225 0.48 -3.09 12.77
CA SER A 225 -0.45 -2.59 11.74
C SER A 225 -0.54 -1.07 11.80
N ILE A 226 0.11 -0.39 10.85
CA ILE A 226 0.29 1.07 10.87
C ILE A 226 -0.27 1.72 9.60
N GLN A 227 -0.67 2.99 9.73
CA GLN A 227 -0.86 3.84 8.58
C GLN A 227 0.50 4.09 7.94
N SER A 228 0.68 3.69 6.69
CA SER A 228 1.97 3.88 6.01
C SER A 228 2.09 5.31 5.48
N ASP A 229 3.12 6.03 5.91
CA ASP A 229 3.49 7.33 5.35
C ASP A 229 4.29 7.22 4.05
N VAL A 230 4.69 6.00 3.67
CA VAL A 230 5.38 5.74 2.41
C VAL A 230 4.40 5.37 1.31
N GLU A 231 4.81 5.67 0.08
CA GLU A 231 4.09 5.25 -1.12
C GLU A 231 3.97 3.72 -1.21
N ARG A 232 3.12 3.25 -2.12
CA ARG A 232 2.92 1.81 -2.31
C ARG A 232 4.20 1.14 -2.86
N PRO A 233 4.75 0.14 -2.18
CA PRO A 233 5.90 -0.60 -2.70
C PRO A 233 5.49 -1.52 -3.86
N GLN A 234 6.47 -1.89 -4.68
CA GLN A 234 6.30 -2.90 -5.72
C GLN A 234 6.35 -4.33 -5.16
N GLY A 235 7.03 -4.53 -4.04
CA GLY A 235 7.15 -5.81 -3.37
C GLY A 235 7.80 -5.70 -2.01
N TYR A 236 8.02 -6.85 -1.37
CA TYR A 236 8.56 -6.95 -0.03
C TYR A 236 9.73 -7.93 -0.03
N GLU A 237 10.72 -7.64 0.81
CA GLU A 237 11.77 -8.55 1.24
C GLU A 237 11.79 -8.57 2.77
N PHE A 238 12.48 -9.56 3.34
CA PHE A 238 12.51 -9.77 4.78
C PHE A 238 13.96 -9.98 5.22
N ASP A 239 14.40 -9.21 6.23
CA ASP A 239 15.59 -9.58 6.99
C ASP A 239 15.13 -10.48 8.12
N GLU A 240 15.29 -11.79 7.92
CA GLU A 240 14.75 -12.80 8.84
C GLU A 240 15.50 -12.85 10.17
N GLU A 241 16.79 -12.51 10.18
CA GLU A 241 17.62 -12.49 11.39
C GLU A 241 17.27 -11.27 12.26
N ARG A 242 17.14 -10.10 11.64
CA ARG A 242 16.80 -8.85 12.34
C ARG A 242 15.30 -8.65 12.54
N ARG A 243 14.48 -9.48 11.88
CA ARG A 243 13.01 -9.40 11.87
C ARG A 243 12.52 -8.06 11.30
N GLU A 244 13.16 -7.59 10.24
CA GLU A 244 12.84 -6.33 9.57
C GLU A 244 12.04 -6.59 8.29
N LEU A 245 11.04 -5.75 8.05
CA LEU A 245 10.31 -5.71 6.78
C LEU A 245 10.98 -4.73 5.83
N ILE A 246 11.32 -5.17 4.62
CA ILE A 246 11.98 -4.35 3.61
C ILE A 246 10.98 -4.06 2.48
N LEU A 247 10.67 -2.79 2.27
CA LEU A 247 9.81 -2.33 1.19
C LEU A 247 10.64 -2.04 -0.06
N CYS A 248 10.27 -2.66 -1.20
CA CYS A 248 10.99 -2.50 -2.47
C CYS A 248 10.24 -1.57 -3.43
N PHE A 249 10.91 -0.52 -3.90
CA PHE A 249 10.37 0.47 -4.83
C PHE A 249 11.15 0.47 -6.14
N LYS A 250 10.42 0.49 -7.27
CA LYS A 250 10.99 0.42 -8.62
C LYS A 250 12.11 1.44 -8.89
N ASN A 251 11.92 2.68 -8.42
CA ASN A 251 12.79 3.82 -8.73
C ASN A 251 13.35 4.54 -7.50
N LEU A 252 13.02 4.07 -6.28
CA LEU A 252 13.50 4.68 -5.03
C LEU A 252 14.46 3.77 -4.26
N GLY A 253 14.48 2.47 -4.53
CA GLY A 253 15.32 1.51 -3.80
C GLY A 253 14.54 0.77 -2.72
N LYS A 254 15.21 0.46 -1.62
CA LYS A 254 14.71 -0.40 -0.54
C LYS A 254 14.79 0.30 0.80
N PHE A 255 13.74 0.17 1.62
CA PHE A 255 13.66 0.85 2.92
C PHE A 255 13.01 -0.04 3.96
N ARG A 256 13.49 0.05 5.20
CA ARG A 256 13.22 -0.96 6.22
C ARG A 256 12.32 -0.44 7.33
N TYR A 257 11.49 -1.34 7.82
CA TYR A 257 10.70 -1.20 9.04
C TYR A 257 11.19 -2.21 10.07
N SER A 258 11.25 -1.79 11.34
CA SER A 258 11.52 -2.69 12.46
C SER A 258 10.35 -3.67 12.68
N TYR A 259 10.58 -4.69 13.50
CA TYR A 259 9.53 -5.60 13.95
C TYR A 259 8.37 -4.88 14.67
N THR A 260 8.62 -3.70 15.25
CA THR A 260 7.62 -2.90 15.98
C THR A 260 6.96 -1.82 15.11
N GLY A 261 7.33 -1.71 13.84
CA GLY A 261 6.74 -0.74 12.91
C GLY A 261 7.45 0.61 12.83
N ASP A 262 8.66 0.72 13.38
CA ASP A 262 9.47 1.94 13.26
C ASP A 262 10.09 2.02 11.87
N PHE A 263 9.94 3.16 11.20
CA PHE A 263 10.53 3.36 9.87
C PHE A 263 12.02 3.69 9.97
N LEU A 264 12.87 2.67 9.87
CA LEU A 264 14.30 2.74 10.14
C LEU A 264 15.06 3.64 9.15
N ASP A 265 14.60 3.69 7.91
CA ASP A 265 15.28 4.40 6.81
C ASP A 265 14.56 5.68 6.38
N ALA A 266 13.82 6.33 7.30
CA ALA A 266 13.00 7.52 6.99
C ALA A 266 13.77 8.65 6.30
N GLN A 267 14.99 8.96 6.76
CA GLN A 267 15.81 10.02 6.15
C GLN A 267 16.31 9.61 4.75
N GLN A 268 16.78 8.36 4.62
CA GLN A 268 17.24 7.82 3.33
C GLN A 268 16.10 7.79 2.30
N TYR A 269 14.87 7.53 2.74
CA TYR A 269 13.68 7.58 1.88
C TYR A 269 13.40 8.99 1.35
N LYS A 270 13.47 10.00 2.22
CA LYS A 270 13.32 11.41 1.82
C LYS A 270 14.42 11.83 0.85
N ASP A 271 15.67 11.47 1.13
CA ASP A 271 16.80 11.78 0.25
C ASP A 271 16.69 11.05 -1.11
N ALA A 272 16.21 9.80 -1.13
CA ALA A 272 15.94 9.07 -2.36
C ALA A 272 14.82 9.70 -3.19
N LYS A 273 13.75 10.18 -2.55
CA LYS A 273 12.67 10.90 -3.23
C LYS A 273 13.15 12.23 -3.81
N LEU A 274 13.90 13.01 -3.05
CA LEU A 274 14.47 14.28 -3.51
C LEU A 274 15.39 14.08 -4.72
N ASN A 275 16.17 12.99 -4.74
CA ASN A 275 17.10 12.65 -5.81
C ASN A 275 16.50 11.72 -6.88
N SER A 276 15.17 11.55 -6.90
CA SER A 276 14.49 10.68 -7.84
C SER A 276 14.67 11.16 -9.28
N THR A 277 14.76 10.20 -10.21
CA THR A 277 14.71 10.49 -11.65
C THR A 277 13.30 10.84 -12.13
N ASP A 278 12.29 10.58 -11.31
CA ASP A 278 10.94 11.09 -11.51
C ASP A 278 10.86 12.52 -10.96
N ASP A 279 10.86 13.48 -11.89
CA ASP A 279 10.81 14.91 -11.56
C ASP A 279 9.60 15.29 -10.69
N PHE A 280 8.47 14.55 -10.79
CA PHE A 280 7.30 14.82 -9.95
C PHE A 280 7.54 14.43 -8.51
N VAL A 281 8.15 13.26 -8.29
CA VAL A 281 8.51 12.79 -6.94
C VAL A 281 9.51 13.75 -6.31
N ALA A 282 10.54 14.15 -7.06
CA ALA A 282 11.57 15.09 -6.59
C ALA A 282 10.99 16.45 -6.21
N ILE A 283 10.13 17.04 -7.06
CA ILE A 283 9.51 18.35 -6.78
C ILE A 283 8.55 18.30 -5.59
N ARG A 284 7.77 17.21 -5.46
CA ARG A 284 6.86 17.05 -4.31
C ARG A 284 7.62 16.90 -3.00
N GLU A 285 8.71 16.13 -3.01
CA GLU A 285 9.55 15.98 -1.82
C GLU A 285 10.24 17.30 -1.46
N ALA A 286 10.76 18.02 -2.45
CA ALA A 286 11.32 19.36 -2.28
C ALA A 286 10.31 20.32 -1.62
N GLU A 287 9.05 20.30 -2.04
CA GLU A 287 7.98 21.10 -1.43
C GLU A 287 7.76 20.71 0.04
N GLU A 288 7.72 19.42 0.35
CA GLU A 288 7.50 18.90 1.70
C GLU A 288 8.63 19.32 2.65
N LEU A 289 9.88 19.11 2.25
CA LEU A 289 11.06 19.48 3.04
C LEU A 289 11.11 20.99 3.33
N LEU A 290 10.70 21.82 2.37
CA LEU A 290 10.68 23.28 2.54
C LEU A 290 9.57 23.79 3.48
N LYS A 291 8.64 22.94 3.94
CA LYS A 291 7.67 23.30 4.99
C LYS A 291 8.31 23.39 6.36
N ASP A 292 9.39 22.65 6.61
CA ASP A 292 10.07 22.65 7.90
C ASP A 292 10.70 24.03 8.18
N PRO A 293 10.26 24.78 9.20
CA PRO A 293 10.84 26.08 9.54
C PRO A 293 12.32 25.98 9.93
N SER A 294 12.77 24.83 10.43
CA SER A 294 14.14 24.58 10.89
C SER A 294 15.12 24.11 9.81
N LEU A 295 14.66 23.97 8.56
CA LEU A 295 15.47 23.50 7.44
C LEU A 295 16.75 24.37 7.27
N PRO A 296 17.96 23.77 7.31
CA PRO A 296 19.21 24.50 7.11
C PRO A 296 19.31 25.15 5.72
N GLU A 297 19.98 26.31 5.65
CA GLU A 297 20.18 27.02 4.37
C GLU A 297 20.86 26.14 3.31
N ASP A 298 21.84 25.33 3.68
CA ASP A 298 22.54 24.46 2.73
C ASP A 298 21.60 23.41 2.11
N LYS A 299 20.65 22.88 2.89
CA LYS A 299 19.63 21.96 2.37
C LYS A 299 18.64 22.70 1.48
N ALA A 300 18.29 23.95 1.79
CA ALA A 300 17.49 24.78 0.89
C ALA A 300 18.21 25.07 -0.45
N ARG A 301 19.54 25.25 -0.44
CA ARG A 301 20.36 25.37 -1.67
C ARG A 301 20.36 24.08 -2.49
N GLU A 302 20.50 22.93 -1.83
CA GLU A 302 20.42 21.61 -2.48
C GLU A 302 19.06 21.41 -3.16
N ILE A 303 17.97 21.67 -2.44
CA ILE A 303 16.61 21.59 -2.97
C ILE A 303 16.43 22.51 -4.19
N LEU A 304 16.93 23.75 -4.11
CA LEU A 304 16.88 24.68 -5.23
C LEU A 304 17.63 24.14 -6.46
N ALA A 305 18.80 23.53 -6.27
CA ALA A 305 19.57 22.91 -7.35
C ALA A 305 18.79 21.76 -8.02
N VAL A 306 18.17 20.88 -7.22
CA VAL A 306 17.30 19.81 -7.71
C VAL A 306 16.16 20.36 -8.56
N VAL A 307 15.40 21.33 -8.03
CA VAL A 307 14.26 21.94 -8.72
C VAL A 307 14.69 22.61 -10.04
N ASN A 308 15.81 23.33 -10.02
CA ASN A 308 16.36 23.96 -11.22
C ASN A 308 16.76 22.93 -12.28
N SER A 309 17.33 21.79 -11.86
CA SER A 309 17.71 20.70 -12.78
C SER A 309 16.51 20.00 -13.41
N ALA A 310 15.37 19.93 -12.70
CA ALA A 310 14.12 19.32 -13.14
C ALA A 310 13.30 20.26 -14.06
N MET A 311 13.39 21.56 -13.84
CA MET A 311 12.58 22.59 -14.52
C MET A 311 12.49 22.45 -16.06
N PRO A 312 13.58 22.15 -16.81
CA PRO A 312 13.51 22.02 -18.28
C PRO A 312 12.67 20.81 -18.74
N ARG A 313 12.57 19.75 -17.93
CA ARG A 313 11.87 18.51 -18.28
C ARG A 313 10.39 18.56 -17.92
N VAL A 314 10.07 19.11 -16.75
CA VAL A 314 8.72 19.14 -16.18
C VAL A 314 7.72 19.85 -17.09
N GLY A 315 8.14 20.95 -17.72
CA GLY A 315 7.27 21.74 -18.60
C GLY A 315 6.94 21.10 -19.94
N LYS A 316 7.71 20.09 -20.40
CA LYS A 316 7.53 19.49 -21.72
C LYS A 316 6.29 18.61 -21.82
N PHE A 317 5.96 17.92 -20.74
CA PHE A 317 4.87 16.94 -20.73
C PHE A 317 3.63 17.44 -19.99
N HIS A 318 3.78 18.39 -19.06
CA HIS A 318 2.68 18.83 -18.21
C HIS A 318 2.84 20.29 -17.71
N PRO A 319 2.24 21.28 -18.40
CA PRO A 319 2.40 22.70 -18.07
C PRO A 319 2.03 23.08 -16.63
N HIS A 320 1.05 22.40 -16.02
CA HIS A 320 0.65 22.65 -14.63
C HIS A 320 1.75 22.34 -13.63
N TRP A 321 2.60 21.34 -13.91
CA TRP A 321 3.71 20.98 -13.04
C TRP A 321 4.85 21.98 -13.08
N LYS A 322 5.00 22.73 -14.19
CA LYS A 322 5.93 23.86 -14.25
C LYS A 322 5.56 24.94 -13.24
N ALA A 323 4.28 25.23 -13.08
CA ALA A 323 3.80 26.18 -12.07
C ALA A 323 4.14 25.70 -10.64
N THR A 324 3.96 24.40 -10.35
CA THR A 324 4.36 23.80 -9.07
C THR A 324 5.87 23.91 -8.85
N ALA A 325 6.69 23.57 -9.85
CA ALA A 325 8.14 23.70 -9.75
C ALA A 325 8.57 25.14 -9.44
N LEU A 326 7.97 26.14 -10.12
CA LEU A 326 8.23 27.57 -9.87
C LEU A 326 7.78 28.00 -8.47
N LYS A 327 6.65 27.47 -7.96
CA LYS A 327 6.25 27.66 -6.56
C LYS A 327 7.34 27.15 -5.61
N VAL A 328 7.82 25.93 -5.81
CA VAL A 328 8.85 25.32 -4.94
C VAL A 328 10.16 26.12 -5.03
N GLN A 329 10.57 26.53 -6.24
CA GLN A 329 11.72 27.40 -6.46
C GLN A 329 11.60 28.73 -5.69
N GLY A 330 10.43 29.35 -5.72
CA GLY A 330 10.18 30.59 -4.98
C GLY A 330 10.23 30.41 -3.46
N ILE A 331 9.73 29.27 -2.94
CA ILE A 331 9.86 28.93 -1.51
C ILE A 331 11.33 28.76 -1.13
N ALA A 332 12.12 28.06 -1.94
CA ALA A 332 13.55 27.90 -1.68
C ALA A 332 14.28 29.26 -1.67
N HIS A 333 14.02 30.13 -2.64
CA HIS A 333 14.59 31.48 -2.66
C HIS A 333 14.15 32.33 -1.45
N GLU A 334 12.90 32.20 -0.99
CA GLU A 334 12.42 32.84 0.23
C GLU A 334 13.22 32.38 1.45
N ARG A 335 13.49 31.07 1.58
CA ARG A 335 14.31 30.51 2.66
C ARG A 335 15.75 31.00 2.65
N LEU A 336 16.30 31.25 1.46
CA LEU A 336 17.66 31.77 1.28
C LEU A 336 17.75 33.30 1.42
N GLY A 337 16.65 33.99 1.77
CA GLY A 337 16.61 35.45 1.86
C GLY A 337 16.65 36.17 0.50
N GLU A 338 16.60 35.44 -0.61
CA GLU A 338 16.72 35.95 -1.98
C GLU A 338 15.39 36.53 -2.49
N THR A 339 14.89 37.52 -1.77
CA THR A 339 13.51 38.05 -1.89
C THR A 339 13.13 38.42 -3.33
N LYS A 340 14.03 39.06 -4.10
CA LYS A 340 13.76 39.43 -5.51
C LYS A 340 13.57 38.21 -6.40
N LYS A 341 14.35 37.14 -6.21
CA LYS A 341 14.23 35.89 -6.98
C LYS A 341 12.96 35.14 -6.60
N ALA A 342 12.61 35.11 -5.31
CA ALA A 342 11.37 34.52 -4.83
C ALA A 342 10.12 35.17 -5.46
N ILE A 343 10.07 36.51 -5.47
CA ILE A 343 8.98 37.28 -6.11
C ILE A 343 8.84 36.92 -7.59
N LYS A 344 9.96 36.85 -8.33
CA LYS A 344 9.96 36.49 -9.75
C LYS A 344 9.37 35.10 -9.97
N ALA A 345 9.88 34.10 -9.24
CA ALA A 345 9.40 32.72 -9.35
C ALA A 345 7.91 32.58 -9.01
N TYR A 346 7.43 33.25 -7.96
CA TYR A 346 6.01 33.25 -7.61
C TYR A 346 5.12 33.93 -8.65
N GLN A 347 5.57 35.02 -9.26
CA GLN A 347 4.83 35.67 -10.32
C GLN A 347 4.70 34.74 -11.53
N GLU A 348 5.79 34.14 -11.99
CA GLU A 348 5.78 33.18 -13.10
C GLU A 348 4.91 31.95 -12.80
N ALA A 349 4.92 31.46 -11.55
CA ALA A 349 4.05 30.37 -11.12
C ALA A 349 2.56 30.74 -11.23
N ILE A 350 2.17 31.94 -10.81
CA ILE A 350 0.79 32.45 -10.86
C ILE A 350 0.35 32.70 -12.30
N ASP A 351 1.24 33.23 -13.14
CA ASP A 351 0.94 33.50 -14.56
C ASP A 351 0.61 32.19 -15.30
N LEU A 352 1.29 31.08 -14.95
CA LEU A 352 0.99 29.75 -15.49
C LEU A 352 -0.23 29.09 -14.84
N ASN A 353 -0.39 29.25 -13.53
CA ASN A 353 -1.53 28.71 -12.79
C ASN A 353 -1.94 29.64 -11.65
N PRO A 354 -3.01 30.44 -11.83
CA PRO A 354 -3.49 31.36 -10.81
C PRO A 354 -3.92 30.68 -9.50
N LYS A 355 -4.20 29.37 -9.53
CA LYS A 355 -4.61 28.56 -8.37
C LYS A 355 -3.45 27.81 -7.70
N VAL A 356 -2.18 28.10 -8.03
CA VAL A 356 -1.00 27.42 -7.46
C VAL A 356 -0.77 27.73 -5.96
N GLY A 357 -1.47 28.72 -5.40
CA GLY A 357 -1.56 28.94 -3.95
C GLY A 357 -0.49 29.84 -3.32
N VAL A 358 0.27 30.61 -4.12
CA VAL A 358 1.34 31.50 -3.62
C VAL A 358 1.02 33.00 -3.63
N LYS A 359 -0.20 33.40 -4.02
CA LYS A 359 -0.59 34.82 -4.15
C LYS A 359 -0.36 35.62 -2.87
N ARG A 360 -0.80 35.11 -1.72
CA ARG A 360 -0.61 35.78 -0.42
C ARG A 360 0.87 35.94 -0.05
N LYS A 361 1.71 34.94 -0.36
CA LYS A 361 3.17 35.01 -0.14
C LYS A 361 3.79 36.09 -1.03
N LEU A 362 3.44 36.11 -2.31
CA LEU A 362 3.92 37.14 -3.24
C LEU A 362 3.57 38.57 -2.76
N ASP A 363 2.33 38.80 -2.34
CA ASP A 363 1.88 40.11 -1.85
C ASP A 363 2.66 40.52 -0.59
N ALA A 364 2.91 39.58 0.34
CA ALA A 364 3.69 39.85 1.55
C ALA A 364 5.15 40.20 1.25
N LEU A 365 5.78 39.52 0.28
CA LEU A 365 7.16 39.82 -0.12
C LEU A 365 7.27 41.17 -0.83
N ARG A 366 6.29 41.54 -1.66
CA ARG A 366 6.27 42.87 -2.34
C ARG A 366 6.23 44.02 -1.34
N LYS A 367 5.43 43.89 -0.27
CA LYS A 367 5.35 44.87 0.82
C LYS A 367 6.61 44.96 1.69
N LYS A 368 7.55 44.02 1.59
CA LYS A 368 8.84 44.09 2.30
C LYS A 368 9.89 44.87 1.50
N ILE A 369 9.72 45.02 0.20
CA ILE A 369 10.70 45.69 -0.69
C ILE A 369 10.25 47.11 -1.07
N GLY A 370 8.95 47.37 -1.13
CA GLY A 370 8.37 48.71 -1.24
C GLY A 370 7.70 49.10 0.06
#